data_AF-A0A7J9CCE2-F1
#
_entry.id   AF-A0A7J9CCE2-F1
#
_cell.length_a   1.000
_cell.length_b   1.000
_cell.length_c   1.000
_cell.angle_alpha   90.00
_cell.angle_beta   90.00
_cell.angle_gamma   90.00
#
_symmetry.space_group_name_H-M   'P 1'
#
loop_
_entity.id
_entity.type
_entity.pdbx_description
1 polymer ?
#
loop_
_entity_poly.entity_id
_entity_poly.type
_entity_poly.pdbx_seq_one_letter_code
_entity_poly.pdbx_strand_id
1 'polypeptide(L)'
;MTIEKISLPPNISYGLVRSYLLHYGYEDTLNSFDLASKSTIPPICIAQENGFDEQDVVYALNQRKTIRQLIRNGEIDAAMNKLRDWYPQIVQVGALEEAVKHGRIELYKFFGSAEADDPFDDLVQKCVALLAYERPQESPVGYLLEESHRDVVADTVNAMILSTNPKMKDVHGCIQSYLERLLRQLTACCLERRSSNGGQGETFHLQRLLNS
;
A
#
# COMPACT_ATOMS: atom_id res chain seq x y z
N MET A 1 -1.56 32.54 -16.98
CA MET A 1 -0.97 31.17 -17.06
C MET A 1 -1.72 30.43 -18.15
N THR A 2 -1.08 30.16 -19.29
CA THR A 2 -1.67 29.41 -20.41
C THR A 2 -1.52 27.92 -20.15
N ILE A 3 -2.62 27.18 -20.08
CA ILE A 3 -2.59 25.72 -19.91
C ILE A 3 -2.35 25.10 -21.29
N GLU A 4 -1.22 24.42 -21.45
CA GLU A 4 -0.93 23.66 -22.66
C GLU A 4 -1.89 22.47 -22.76
N LYS A 5 -2.55 22.33 -23.91
CA LYS A 5 -3.46 21.22 -24.18
C LYS A 5 -2.68 20.07 -24.80
N ILE A 6 -2.17 19.18 -23.95
CA ILE A 6 -1.49 17.96 -24.37
C ILE A 6 -2.54 16.85 -24.54
N SER A 7 -2.60 16.24 -25.72
CA SER A 7 -3.46 15.06 -25.95
C SER A 7 -2.82 13.84 -25.30
N LEU A 8 -3.54 13.17 -24.40
CA LEU A 8 -3.11 11.92 -23.82
C LEU A 8 -3.40 10.76 -24.78
N PRO A 9 -2.54 9.73 -24.85
CA PRO A 9 -2.84 8.51 -25.59
C PRO A 9 -4.15 7.87 -25.10
N PRO A 10 -5.01 7.35 -26.01
CA PRO A 10 -6.34 6.85 -25.66
C PRO A 10 -6.34 5.66 -24.69
N ASN A 11 -5.22 4.96 -24.53
CA ASN A 11 -5.04 3.78 -23.70
C ASN A 11 -4.14 4.03 -22.47
N ILE A 12 -3.89 5.29 -22.13
CA ILE A 12 -3.12 5.63 -20.93
C ILE A 12 -3.83 5.18 -19.65
N SER A 13 -5.16 5.22 -19.62
CA SER A 13 -5.98 4.75 -18.51
C SER A 13 -5.77 3.25 -18.24
N TYR A 14 -5.75 2.45 -19.31
CA TYR A 14 -5.42 1.03 -19.24
C TYR A 14 -4.03 0.81 -18.62
N GLY A 15 -3.01 1.52 -19.11
CA GLY A 15 -1.65 1.42 -18.58
C GLY A 15 -1.55 1.79 -17.10
N LEU A 16 -2.26 2.85 -16.67
CA LEU A 16 -2.28 3.30 -15.28
C LEU A 16 -2.91 2.26 -14.36
N VAL A 17 -4.11 1.75 -14.71
CA VAL A 17 -4.80 0.71 -13.92
C VAL A 17 -3.98 -0.58 -13.88
N ARG A 18 -3.43 -1.00 -15.03
CA ARG A 18 -2.57 -2.17 -15.11
C ARG A 18 -1.34 -2.04 -14.21
N SER A 19 -0.71 -0.87 -14.19
CA SER A 19 0.44 -0.60 -13.33
C SER A 19 0.10 -0.66 -11.84
N TYR A 20 -1.10 -0.21 -11.45
CA TYR A 20 -1.58 -0.31 -10.08
C TYR A 20 -1.77 -1.78 -9.66
N LEU A 21 -2.42 -2.59 -10.52
CA LEU A 21 -2.64 -4.00 -10.24
C LEU A 21 -1.32 -4.78 -10.11
N LEU A 22 -0.35 -4.50 -10.98
CA LEU A 22 1.01 -5.04 -10.91
C LEU A 22 1.74 -4.62 -9.63
N HIS A 23 1.68 -3.33 -9.29
CA HIS A 23 2.35 -2.77 -8.12
C HIS A 23 1.88 -3.45 -6.83
N TYR A 24 0.57 -3.62 -6.65
CA TYR A 24 0.01 -4.18 -5.42
C TYR A 24 -0.10 -5.71 -5.41
N GLY A 25 0.21 -6.40 -6.51
CA GLY A 25 0.19 -7.86 -6.54
C GLY A 25 -1.18 -8.47 -6.80
N TYR A 26 -2.08 -7.72 -7.43
CA TYR A 26 -3.42 -8.18 -7.82
C TYR A 26 -3.37 -9.02 -9.10
N GLU A 27 -2.61 -10.12 -9.10
CA GLU A 27 -2.33 -10.92 -10.30
C GLU A 27 -3.60 -11.49 -10.96
N ASP A 28 -4.55 -12.02 -10.19
CA ASP A 28 -5.78 -12.58 -10.76
C ASP A 28 -6.61 -11.48 -11.44
N THR A 29 -6.79 -10.35 -10.76
CA THR A 29 -7.49 -9.18 -11.31
C THR A 29 -6.78 -8.63 -12.53
N LEU A 30 -5.44 -8.57 -12.51
CA LEU A 30 -4.62 -8.18 -13.65
C LEU A 30 -4.87 -9.09 -14.85
N ASN A 31 -4.87 -10.41 -14.65
CA ASN A 31 -5.11 -11.38 -15.71
C ASN A 31 -6.51 -11.23 -16.31
N SER A 32 -7.54 -11.07 -15.47
CA SER A 32 -8.91 -10.81 -15.94
C SER A 32 -9.02 -9.45 -16.65
N PHE A 33 -8.34 -8.42 -16.15
CA PHE A 33 -8.32 -7.08 -16.72
C PHE A 33 -7.64 -7.06 -18.10
N ASP A 34 -6.48 -7.71 -18.21
CA ASP A 34 -5.75 -7.87 -19.47
C ASP A 34 -6.58 -8.68 -20.48
N LEU A 35 -7.25 -9.77 -20.04
CA LEU A 35 -8.12 -10.58 -20.90
C LEU A 35 -9.30 -9.77 -21.46
N ALA A 36 -9.97 -9.00 -20.61
CA ALA A 36 -11.09 -8.14 -21.01
C ALA A 36 -10.63 -7.02 -21.97
N SER A 37 -9.42 -6.50 -21.78
CA SER A 37 -8.89 -5.37 -22.55
C SER A 37 -8.26 -5.78 -23.89
N LYS A 38 -7.66 -6.97 -23.98
CA LYS A 38 -7.07 -7.56 -25.20
C LYS A 38 -8.06 -7.75 -26.35
N SER A 39 -9.36 -7.66 -26.10
CA SER A 39 -10.39 -7.67 -27.14
C SER A 39 -10.50 -6.34 -27.92
N THR A 40 -9.89 -5.24 -27.45
CA THR A 40 -10.16 -3.90 -28.03
C THR A 40 -8.93 -3.00 -28.23
N ILE A 41 -7.80 -3.14 -27.52
CA ILE A 41 -6.72 -2.12 -27.54
C ILE A 41 -5.31 -2.74 -27.40
N PRO A 42 -4.30 -2.34 -28.23
CA PRO A 42 -2.91 -2.74 -28.03
C PRO A 42 -2.30 -2.10 -26.78
N PRO A 43 -1.42 -2.80 -26.03
CA PRO A 43 -0.84 -2.26 -24.81
C PRO A 43 0.10 -1.08 -25.11
N ILE A 44 -0.11 0.07 -24.45
CA ILE A 44 0.97 1.06 -24.27
C ILE A 44 1.75 0.65 -23.03
N CYS A 45 3.04 0.39 -23.24
CA CYS A 45 4.01 0.26 -22.18
C CYS A 45 4.34 1.69 -21.67
N ILE A 46 3.74 2.12 -20.55
CA ILE A 46 4.16 3.35 -19.84
C ILE A 46 5.65 3.27 -19.43
N ALA A 47 6.25 2.08 -19.51
CA ALA A 47 7.65 1.79 -19.27
C ALA A 47 8.64 2.49 -20.22
N GLN A 48 8.22 2.93 -21.41
CA GLN A 48 9.17 3.34 -22.45
C GLN A 48 9.79 4.74 -22.28
N GLU A 49 9.27 5.59 -21.40
CA GLU A 49 9.88 6.90 -21.10
C GLU A 49 10.87 6.84 -19.92
N ASN A 50 10.80 5.82 -19.05
CA ASN A 50 11.61 5.73 -17.82
C ASN A 50 12.64 4.59 -17.81
N GLY A 51 12.80 3.84 -18.91
CA GLY A 51 13.81 2.78 -19.02
C GLY A 51 13.61 1.59 -18.07
N PHE A 52 12.37 1.34 -17.63
CA PHE A 52 12.04 0.16 -16.81
C PHE A 52 11.75 -1.05 -17.73
N ASP A 53 12.42 -2.16 -17.48
CA ASP A 53 12.21 -3.42 -18.18
C ASP A 53 10.85 -4.04 -17.77
N GLU A 54 10.07 -4.60 -18.70
CA GLU A 54 8.77 -5.23 -18.37
C GLU A 54 8.94 -6.36 -17.33
N GLN A 55 10.10 -7.04 -17.36
CA GLN A 55 10.48 -8.05 -16.40
C GLN A 55 10.62 -7.51 -14.96
N ASP A 56 10.92 -6.22 -14.80
CA ASP A 56 11.10 -5.58 -13.48
C ASP A 56 9.75 -5.24 -12.84
N VAL A 57 8.74 -4.99 -13.66
CA VAL A 57 7.38 -4.63 -13.22
C VAL A 57 6.62 -5.86 -12.68
N VAL A 58 6.94 -7.06 -13.20
CA VAL A 58 6.34 -8.33 -12.77
C VAL A 58 7.11 -8.97 -11.60
N TYR A 59 8.09 -8.27 -11.02
CA TYR A 59 8.96 -8.81 -9.97
C TYR A 59 8.15 -9.48 -8.85
N ALA A 60 8.43 -10.78 -8.68
CA ALA A 60 7.86 -11.65 -7.67
C ALA A 60 6.33 -11.57 -7.52
N LEU A 61 5.61 -11.32 -8.63
CA LEU A 61 4.18 -11.04 -8.59
C LEU A 61 3.37 -12.14 -7.90
N ASN A 62 3.62 -13.40 -8.24
CA ASN A 62 2.93 -14.55 -7.64
C ASN A 62 3.25 -14.71 -6.13
N GLN A 63 4.49 -14.46 -5.71
CA GLN A 63 4.86 -14.48 -4.29
C GLN A 63 4.15 -13.35 -3.52
N ARG A 64 4.15 -12.13 -4.07
CA ARG A 64 3.49 -10.96 -3.48
C ARG A 64 1.98 -11.15 -3.38
N LYS A 65 1.34 -11.68 -4.43
CA LYS A 65 -0.07 -12.09 -4.42
C LYS A 65 -0.36 -13.08 -3.29
N THR A 66 0.44 -14.15 -3.21
CA THR A 66 0.28 -15.19 -2.18
C THR A 66 0.35 -14.60 -0.77
N ILE A 67 1.37 -13.80 -0.49
CA ILE A 67 1.57 -13.17 0.83
C ILE A 67 0.43 -12.20 1.15
N ARG A 68 -0.01 -11.37 0.18
CA ARG A 68 -1.17 -10.49 0.35
C ARG A 68 -2.42 -11.25 0.74
N GLN A 69 -2.72 -12.37 0.06
CA GLN A 69 -3.90 -13.18 0.36
C GLN A 69 -3.85 -13.74 1.79
N LEU A 70 -2.70 -14.28 2.22
CA LEU A 70 -2.52 -14.76 3.59
C LEU A 70 -2.73 -13.65 4.62
N ILE A 71 -2.18 -12.45 4.38
CA ILE A 71 -2.38 -11.29 5.27
C ILE A 71 -3.85 -10.89 5.31
N ARG A 72 -4.53 -10.75 4.16
CA ARG A 72 -5.95 -10.35 4.09
C ARG A 72 -6.88 -11.36 4.74
N ASN A 73 -6.56 -12.65 4.66
CA ASN A 73 -7.30 -13.73 5.32
C ASN A 73 -7.02 -13.83 6.83
N GLY A 74 -6.02 -13.09 7.35
CA GLY A 74 -5.60 -13.19 8.74
C GLY A 74 -4.71 -14.41 9.06
N GLU A 75 -4.19 -15.10 8.04
CA GLU A 75 -3.29 -16.26 8.19
C GLU A 75 -1.84 -15.79 8.43
N ILE A 76 -1.63 -15.08 9.54
CA ILE A 76 -0.36 -14.38 9.83
C ILE A 76 0.83 -15.35 9.95
N ASP A 77 0.65 -16.50 10.61
CA ASP A 77 1.72 -17.50 10.76
C ASP A 77 2.17 -18.05 9.39
N ALA A 78 1.21 -18.33 8.50
CA ALA A 78 1.50 -18.78 7.15
C ALA A 78 2.22 -17.69 6.35
N ALA A 79 1.75 -16.44 6.43
CA ALA A 79 2.40 -15.30 5.77
C ALA A 79 3.85 -15.12 6.25
N MET A 80 4.07 -15.20 7.56
CA MET A 80 5.40 -15.07 8.18
C MET A 80 6.34 -16.21 7.78
N ASN A 81 5.85 -17.45 7.73
CA ASN A 81 6.64 -18.59 7.25
C ASN A 81 7.05 -18.39 5.78
N LYS A 82 6.12 -17.97 4.91
CA LYS A 82 6.44 -17.65 3.51
C LYS A 82 7.47 -16.52 3.39
N LEU A 83 7.35 -15.47 4.21
CA LEU A 83 8.32 -14.37 4.24
C LEU A 83 9.71 -14.85 4.69
N ARG A 84 9.79 -15.72 5.70
CA ARG A 84 11.06 -16.29 6.15
C ARG A 84 11.72 -17.16 5.07
N ASP A 85 10.92 -17.94 4.35
CA ASP A 85 11.40 -18.83 3.29
C ASP A 85 11.85 -18.07 2.05
N TRP A 86 11.08 -17.07 1.61
CA TRP A 86 11.31 -16.37 0.34
C TRP A 86 12.10 -15.08 0.47
N TYR A 87 12.02 -14.40 1.62
CA TYR A 87 12.62 -13.08 1.87
C TYR A 87 13.23 -13.01 3.28
N PRO A 88 14.19 -13.88 3.62
CA PRO A 88 14.79 -13.93 4.96
C PRO A 88 15.41 -12.59 5.40
N GLN A 89 15.84 -11.75 4.46
CA GLN A 89 16.35 -10.40 4.72
C GLN A 89 15.29 -9.43 5.26
N ILE A 90 14.00 -9.65 4.98
CA ILE A 90 12.88 -8.86 5.54
C ILE A 90 12.59 -9.32 6.97
N VAL A 91 12.65 -10.63 7.21
CA VAL A 91 12.39 -11.24 8.52
C VAL A 91 13.71 -11.46 9.25
N GLN A 92 14.41 -10.39 9.61
CA GLN A 92 15.57 -10.53 10.49
C GLN A 92 15.09 -11.09 11.83
N VAL A 93 15.54 -12.30 12.15
CA VAL A 93 15.14 -13.08 13.34
C VAL A 93 15.32 -12.30 14.66
N GLY A 94 16.23 -11.32 14.71
CA GLY A 94 16.41 -10.44 15.88
C GLY A 94 15.39 -9.30 16.01
N ALA A 95 14.82 -8.79 14.92
CA ALA A 95 13.87 -7.67 14.98
C ALA A 95 12.51 -8.11 15.56
N LEU A 96 12.11 -9.36 15.30
CA LEU A 96 10.89 -9.93 15.87
C LEU A 96 11.06 -10.19 17.38
N GLU A 97 12.20 -10.74 17.79
CA GLU A 97 12.47 -10.97 19.21
C GLU A 97 12.53 -9.65 19.99
N GLU A 98 13.18 -8.62 19.45
CA GLU A 98 13.18 -7.29 20.05
C GLU A 98 11.79 -6.62 20.00
N ALA A 99 11.00 -6.80 18.94
CA ALA A 99 9.62 -6.29 18.89
C ALA A 99 8.71 -7.00 19.91
N VAL A 100 8.85 -8.32 20.09
CA VAL A 100 8.14 -9.10 21.10
C VAL A 100 8.58 -8.68 22.51
N LYS A 101 9.89 -8.51 22.72
CA LYS A 101 10.46 -8.05 23.99
C LYS A 101 10.01 -6.63 24.31
N HIS A 102 10.01 -5.73 23.33
CA HIS A 102 9.47 -4.38 23.45
C HIS A 102 7.98 -4.42 23.80
N GLY A 103 7.16 -5.18 23.05
CA GLY A 103 5.74 -5.36 23.37
C GLY A 103 5.50 -5.93 24.77
N ARG A 104 6.36 -6.85 25.26
CA ARG A 104 6.32 -7.36 26.64
C ARG A 104 6.70 -6.30 27.68
N ILE A 105 7.70 -5.46 27.39
CA ILE A 105 8.10 -4.34 28.26
C ILE A 105 6.97 -3.31 28.33
N GLU A 106 6.38 -2.93 27.20
CA GLU A 106 5.26 -1.97 27.18
C GLU A 106 4.01 -2.53 27.87
N LEU A 107 3.69 -3.81 27.65
CA LEU A 107 2.66 -4.52 28.41
C LEU A 107 2.95 -4.50 29.93
N TYR A 108 4.23 -4.59 30.32
CA TYR A 108 4.63 -4.50 31.72
C TYR A 108 4.47 -3.07 32.29
N LYS A 109 4.75 -2.02 31.49
CA LYS A 109 4.49 -0.62 31.88
C LYS A 109 2.99 -0.35 32.10
N PHE A 110 2.11 -1.09 31.44
CA PHE A 110 0.67 -1.07 31.72
C PHE A 110 0.34 -1.46 33.17
N PHE A 111 1.18 -2.28 33.81
CA PHE A 111 1.10 -2.64 35.22
C PHE A 111 2.01 -1.78 36.13
N GLY A 112 2.78 -0.84 35.58
CA GLY A 112 3.72 0.00 36.32
C GLY A 112 4.17 1.24 35.54
N SER A 113 3.55 2.39 35.87
CA SER A 113 3.90 3.79 35.51
C SER A 113 4.02 4.15 34.02
N ALA A 114 3.11 5.04 33.60
CA ALA A 114 3.10 5.68 32.29
C ALA A 114 4.17 6.78 32.21
N GLU A 115 5.18 6.58 31.36
CA GLU A 115 5.93 7.69 30.77
C GLU A 115 5.48 7.78 29.32
N ALA A 116 4.74 8.85 29.01
CA ALA A 116 4.08 9.09 27.74
C ALA A 116 4.95 9.95 26.84
N ASP A 117 5.24 9.46 25.62
CA ASP A 117 5.40 10.24 24.38
C ASP A 117 5.88 9.33 23.21
N ASP A 118 5.63 8.01 23.22
CA ASP A 118 5.89 7.16 22.06
C ASP A 118 4.63 7.02 21.17
N PRO A 119 4.68 7.35 19.87
CA PRO A 119 3.58 7.09 18.93
C PRO A 119 3.10 5.64 18.90
N PHE A 120 3.95 4.68 19.29
CA PHE A 120 3.60 3.28 19.41
C PHE A 120 2.79 2.97 20.68
N ASP A 121 2.86 3.80 21.73
CA ASP A 121 2.14 3.58 22.99
C ASP A 121 0.62 3.56 22.78
N ASP A 122 0.08 4.51 22.00
CA ASP A 122 -1.37 4.57 21.70
C ASP A 122 -1.82 3.34 20.90
N LEU A 123 -1.04 2.90 19.91
CA LEU A 123 -1.36 1.72 19.12
C LEU A 123 -1.30 0.44 19.96
N VAL A 124 -0.24 0.27 20.76
CA VAL A 124 -0.09 -0.85 21.67
C VAL A 124 -1.24 -0.86 22.67
N GLN A 125 -1.60 0.27 23.25
CA GLN A 125 -2.73 0.40 24.17
C GLN A 125 -4.05 -0.03 23.53
N LYS A 126 -4.32 0.40 22.28
CA LYS A 126 -5.51 -0.02 21.54
C LYS A 126 -5.50 -1.53 21.25
N CYS A 127 -4.36 -2.11 20.89
CA CYS A 127 -4.21 -3.54 20.70
C CYS A 127 -4.44 -4.33 22.01
N VAL A 128 -3.92 -3.85 23.14
CA VAL A 128 -4.13 -4.47 24.45
C VAL A 128 -5.58 -4.37 24.89
N ALA A 129 -6.25 -3.25 24.61
CA ALA A 129 -7.66 -3.08 24.92
C ALA A 129 -8.55 -4.15 24.27
N LEU A 130 -8.20 -4.65 23.08
CA LEU A 130 -8.92 -5.76 22.43
C LEU A 130 -9.01 -7.02 23.29
N LEU A 131 -8.02 -7.28 24.15
CA LEU A 131 -7.98 -8.45 25.05
C LEU A 131 -9.02 -8.37 26.17
N ALA A 132 -9.52 -7.17 26.48
CA ALA A 132 -10.50 -6.94 27.55
C ALA A 132 -11.95 -7.18 27.10
N TYR A 133 -12.21 -7.31 25.79
CA TYR A 133 -13.55 -7.49 25.25
C TYR A 133 -13.80 -8.95 24.87
N GLU A 134 -14.96 -9.49 25.26
CA GLU A 134 -15.39 -10.84 24.90
C GLU A 134 -15.54 -11.01 23.38
N ARG A 135 -15.96 -9.94 22.68
CA ARG A 135 -16.04 -9.85 21.22
C ARG A 135 -15.18 -8.69 20.73
N PRO A 136 -13.87 -8.91 20.49
CA PRO A 136 -12.91 -7.83 20.17
C PRO A 136 -13.30 -6.97 18.96
N GLN A 137 -14.02 -7.56 17.99
CA GLN A 137 -14.45 -6.89 16.76
C GLN A 137 -15.54 -5.85 17.01
N GLU A 138 -16.32 -5.99 18.09
CA GLU A 138 -17.38 -5.04 18.47
C GLU A 138 -16.88 -3.97 19.45
N SER A 139 -15.58 -3.99 19.78
CA SER A 139 -14.98 -3.01 20.68
C SER A 139 -14.82 -1.64 19.97
N PRO A 140 -14.62 -0.55 20.74
CA PRO A 140 -14.30 0.77 20.17
C PRO A 140 -13.02 0.80 19.32
N VAL A 141 -12.15 -0.21 19.49
CA VAL A 141 -10.90 -0.41 18.74
C VAL A 141 -10.99 -1.60 17.77
N GLY A 142 -12.19 -2.14 17.56
CA GLY A 142 -12.45 -3.28 16.68
C GLY A 142 -12.08 -3.00 15.21
N TYR A 143 -12.05 -1.72 14.82
CA TYR A 143 -11.58 -1.28 13.50
C TYR A 143 -10.15 -1.76 13.19
N LEU A 144 -9.30 -2.00 14.21
CA LEU A 144 -7.96 -2.58 14.04
C LEU A 144 -7.98 -4.00 13.46
N LEU A 145 -9.11 -4.71 13.61
CA LEU A 145 -9.32 -6.08 13.13
C LEU A 145 -10.05 -6.13 11.78
N GLU A 146 -10.40 -4.98 11.20
CA GLU A 146 -11.07 -4.92 9.91
C GLU A 146 -10.13 -5.27 8.75
N GLU A 147 -10.73 -5.68 7.63
CA GLU A 147 -9.98 -5.98 6.40
C GLU A 147 -9.23 -4.75 5.87
N SER A 148 -9.78 -3.54 6.06
CA SER A 148 -9.16 -2.27 5.69
C SER A 148 -7.76 -2.10 6.32
N HIS A 149 -7.60 -2.50 7.58
CA HIS A 149 -6.31 -2.48 8.27
C HIS A 149 -5.36 -3.58 7.77
N ARG A 150 -5.88 -4.76 7.43
CA ARG A 150 -5.08 -5.85 6.83
C ARG A 150 -4.57 -5.47 5.44
N ASP A 151 -5.33 -4.72 4.65
CA ASP A 151 -4.88 -4.19 3.36
C ASP A 151 -3.68 -3.25 3.52
N VAL A 152 -3.68 -2.37 4.52
CA VAL A 152 -2.53 -1.50 4.83
C VAL A 152 -1.27 -2.30 5.17
N VAL A 153 -1.42 -3.38 5.95
CA VAL A 153 -0.30 -4.28 6.27
C VAL A 153 0.20 -4.99 5.01
N ALA A 154 -0.72 -5.49 4.18
CA ALA A 154 -0.36 -6.15 2.92
C ALA A 154 0.36 -5.21 1.94
N ASP A 155 -0.05 -3.95 1.86
CA ASP A 155 0.60 -2.92 1.06
C ASP A 155 2.02 -2.61 1.56
N THR A 156 2.18 -2.51 2.89
CA THR A 156 3.48 -2.29 3.53
C THR A 156 4.43 -3.46 3.26
N VAL A 157 3.96 -4.70 3.45
CA VAL A 157 4.76 -5.91 3.15
C VAL A 157 5.09 -6.02 1.67
N ASN A 158 4.12 -5.71 0.79
CA ASN A 158 4.36 -5.64 -0.65
C ASN A 158 5.47 -4.65 -1.00
N ALA A 159 5.45 -3.44 -0.42
CA ALA A 159 6.48 -2.43 -0.64
C ALA A 159 7.87 -2.91 -0.15
N MET A 160 7.93 -3.59 0.99
CA MET A 160 9.17 -4.20 1.48
C MET A 160 9.71 -5.26 0.52
N ILE A 161 8.85 -6.13 -0.02
CA ILE A 161 9.25 -7.11 -1.04
C ILE A 161 9.73 -6.42 -2.31
N LEU A 162 9.04 -5.39 -2.79
CA LEU A 162 9.49 -4.63 -3.96
C LEU A 162 10.87 -3.99 -3.75
N SER A 163 11.19 -3.58 -2.53
CA SER A 163 12.51 -3.03 -2.18
C SER A 163 13.65 -4.06 -2.27
N THR A 164 13.36 -5.36 -2.25
CA THR A 164 14.36 -6.42 -2.44
C THR A 164 14.67 -6.68 -3.91
N ASN A 165 13.97 -6.03 -4.85
CA ASN A 165 14.29 -6.15 -6.27
C ASN A 165 15.66 -5.51 -6.56
N PRO A 166 16.67 -6.27 -7.04
CA PRO A 166 18.02 -5.77 -7.25
C PRO A 166 18.11 -4.67 -8.31
N LYS A 167 17.09 -4.54 -9.17
CA LYS A 167 17.02 -3.50 -10.21
C LYS A 167 16.27 -2.25 -9.74
N MET A 168 15.73 -2.24 -8.52
CA MET A 168 14.96 -1.12 -7.99
C MET A 168 15.88 0.07 -7.67
N LYS A 169 15.63 1.20 -8.34
CA LYS A 169 16.41 2.44 -8.16
C LYS A 169 15.67 3.52 -7.38
N ASP A 170 14.34 3.46 -7.35
CA ASP A 170 13.47 4.46 -6.72
C ASP A 170 12.74 3.85 -5.53
N VAL A 171 13.12 4.29 -4.32
CA VAL A 171 12.48 3.85 -3.06
C VAL A 171 11.00 4.28 -3.02
N HIS A 172 10.64 5.42 -3.60
CA HIS A 172 9.24 5.87 -3.65
C HIS A 172 8.41 5.00 -4.59
N GLY A 173 9.03 4.41 -5.61
CA GLY A 173 8.40 3.44 -6.52
C GLY A 173 8.01 2.13 -5.86
N CYS A 174 8.55 1.82 -4.66
CA CYS A 174 8.12 0.67 -3.86
C CYS A 174 6.81 0.92 -3.12
N ILE A 175 6.53 2.18 -2.79
CA ILE A 175 5.44 2.57 -1.88
C ILE A 175 4.20 3.01 -2.67
N GLN A 176 4.39 3.55 -3.87
CA GLN A 176 3.30 4.15 -4.65
C GLN A 176 3.35 3.71 -6.11
N SER A 177 2.18 3.34 -6.64
CA SER A 177 1.97 3.13 -8.07
C SER A 177 2.00 4.45 -8.86
N TYR A 178 2.12 4.35 -10.18
CA TYR A 178 2.03 5.52 -11.06
C TYR A 178 0.68 6.23 -10.96
N LEU A 179 -0.41 5.47 -10.82
CA LEU A 179 -1.75 6.03 -10.67
C LEU A 179 -1.85 6.91 -9.41
N GLU A 180 -1.33 6.44 -8.28
CA GLU A 180 -1.37 7.22 -7.03
C GLU A 180 -0.45 8.43 -7.08
N ARG A 181 0.73 8.31 -7.68
CA ARG A 181 1.63 9.45 -7.92
C ARG A 181 0.94 10.52 -8.75
N LEU A 182 0.24 10.12 -9.81
CA LEU A 182 -0.53 11.03 -10.66
C LEU A 182 -1.68 11.69 -9.89
N LEU A 183 -2.43 10.92 -9.08
CA LEU A 183 -3.51 11.47 -8.24
C LEU A 183 -2.99 12.47 -7.20
N ARG A 184 -1.82 12.20 -6.61
CA ARG A 184 -1.14 13.12 -5.68
C ARG A 184 -0.71 14.40 -6.39
N GLN A 185 -0.09 14.28 -7.57
CA GLN A 185 0.31 15.43 -8.39
C GLN A 185 -0.89 16.27 -8.82
N LEU A 186 -1.99 15.63 -9.24
CA LEU A 186 -3.25 16.30 -9.56
C LEU A 186 -3.79 17.07 -8.35
N THR A 187 -3.82 16.42 -7.19
CA THR A 187 -4.28 17.04 -5.94
C THR A 187 -3.41 18.26 -5.59
N ALA A 188 -2.09 18.13 -5.62
CA ALA A 188 -1.15 19.22 -5.36
C ALA A 188 -1.34 20.37 -6.35
N CYS A 189 -1.44 20.08 -7.65
CA CYS A 189 -1.67 21.09 -8.69
C CYS A 189 -2.99 21.86 -8.47
N CYS A 190 -4.08 21.17 -8.10
CA CYS A 190 -5.35 21.81 -7.76
C CYS A 190 -5.24 22.73 -6.54
N LEU A 191 -4.49 22.31 -5.51
CA LEU A 191 -4.26 23.12 -4.31
C LEU A 191 -3.43 24.37 -4.60
N GLU A 192 -2.35 24.24 -5.38
CA GLU A 192 -1.50 25.38 -5.78
C GLU A 192 -2.27 26.40 -6.61
N ARG A 193 -3.10 25.91 -7.55
CA ARG A 193 -3.98 26.78 -8.34
C ARG A 193 -4.99 27.53 -7.46
N ARG A 194 -5.58 26.87 -6.46
CA ARG A 194 -6.48 27.49 -5.49
C ARG A 194 -5.75 28.54 -4.64
N SER A 195 -4.54 28.23 -4.17
CA SER A 195 -3.69 29.17 -3.41
C SER A 195 -3.39 30.43 -4.23
N SER A 196 -3.01 30.25 -5.50
CA SER A 196 -2.73 31.34 -6.45
C SER A 196 -3.97 32.22 -6.74
N ASN A 197 -5.17 31.68 -6.57
CA ASN A 197 -6.45 32.38 -6.75
C ASN A 197 -7.07 32.86 -5.42
N GLY A 198 -6.26 33.12 -4.39
CA GLY A 198 -6.74 33.66 -3.12
C GLY A 198 -7.64 32.71 -2.33
N GLY A 199 -7.44 31.39 -2.48
CA GLY A 199 -8.24 30.36 -1.81
C GLY A 199 -9.56 30.02 -2.51
N GLN A 200 -9.82 30.57 -3.70
CA GLN A 200 -11.03 30.31 -4.47
C GLN A 200 -10.86 29.15 -5.47
N GLY A 201 -11.96 28.45 -5.74
CA GLY A 201 -12.02 27.32 -6.68
C GLY A 201 -12.25 25.98 -5.99
N GLU A 202 -12.53 24.96 -6.82
CA GLU A 202 -12.82 23.62 -6.34
C GLU A 202 -11.56 22.84 -5.95
N THR A 203 -11.64 22.16 -4.81
CA THR A 203 -10.66 21.21 -4.30
C THR A 203 -10.87 19.83 -4.93
N PHE A 204 -9.80 19.19 -5.40
CA PHE A 204 -9.88 17.81 -5.85
C PHE A 204 -10.06 16.87 -4.65
N HIS A 205 -11.18 16.13 -4.62
CA HIS A 205 -11.42 15.06 -3.66
C HIS A 205 -11.95 13.84 -4.38
N LEU A 206 -11.14 12.79 -4.45
CA LEU A 206 -11.49 11.56 -5.16
C LEU A 206 -12.81 10.96 -4.67
N GLN A 207 -13.01 10.85 -3.36
CA GLN A 207 -14.26 10.30 -2.80
C GLN A 207 -15.50 11.10 -3.20
N ARG A 208 -15.39 12.44 -3.31
CA ARG A 208 -16.51 13.28 -3.74
C ARG A 208 -16.86 13.03 -5.20
N LEU A 209 -15.84 12.85 -6.05
CA LEU A 209 -16.01 12.54 -7.48
C LEU A 209 -16.55 11.13 -7.74
N LEU A 210 -16.22 10.17 -6.88
CA LEU A 210 -16.73 8.80 -7.02
C LEU A 210 -18.18 8.65 -6.56
N ASN A 211 -18.65 9.56 -5.68
CA ASN A 211 -19.99 9.53 -5.10
C ASN A 211 -20.94 10.58 -5.72
N SER A 212 -20.51 11.26 -6.78
CA SER A 212 -21.31 12.23 -7.55
C SER A 212 -22.02 11.58 -8.73
#